data_AF-A0A7M4A688-F1
#
_entry.id   AF-A0A7M4A688-F1
#
_cell.length_a   1.000
_cell.length_b   1.000
_cell.length_c   1.000
_cell.angle_alpha   90.00
_cell.angle_beta   90.00
_cell.angle_gamma   90.00
#
_symmetry.space_group_name_H-M   'P 1'
#
loop_
_entity.id
_entity.type
_entity.pdbx_description
1 polymer ?
#
loop_
_entity_poly.entity_id
_entity_poly.type
_entity_poly.pdbx_seq_one_letter_code
_entity_poly.pdbx_strand_id
1 'polypeptide(L)'
;IGAALETIDRIGPCKAVIKVKGIENIRSAKRDNVIDRAKTLLLNMVNSGQDDSKNILDEVRAVLTLDTEKDISGMTAGPSVTDSDAIIIVEGRNDVRNLLKFGIKNAIATMGSGIQDELVNLAKSKTTVIAFVDGDRGGRLLLMELSGKLGKSLTHVALAPQSREVEHLEGKVITKCLSQKEAANKIVARLQAELAKEDDAAVGRGTESLEAPDEVKEWAGMLDGLKRNQAIIVNADGSGSEPIGAAKLEEELSESEGAIGLVFSGKVNDRIFDLASGAGIENVMGTSVGKVTRKSGVQAYSASNL
;
A
#
# COMPACT_ATOMS: atom_id res chain seq x y z
N ILE A 1 50.41 1.34 28.36
CA ILE A 1 49.93 -0.07 28.20
C ILE A 1 49.71 -0.38 26.72
N GLY A 2 48.83 0.31 26.00
CA GLY A 2 48.60 0.08 24.57
C GLY A 2 49.89 0.07 23.72
N ALA A 3 50.71 1.12 23.81
CA ALA A 3 51.98 1.20 23.06
C ALA A 3 52.98 0.06 23.38
N ALA A 4 52.90 -0.55 24.57
CA ALA A 4 53.76 -1.69 24.94
C ALA A 4 53.23 -3.03 24.38
N LEU A 5 51.96 -3.10 23.99
CA LEU A 5 51.40 -4.27 23.29
C LEU A 5 51.70 -4.21 21.79
N GLU A 6 51.87 -3.01 21.22
CA GLU A 6 52.25 -2.84 19.81
C GLU A 6 53.72 -3.18 19.52
N THR A 7 54.57 -3.24 20.56
CA THR A 7 55.96 -3.70 20.41
C THR A 7 56.10 -5.21 20.26
N ILE A 8 55.00 -5.98 20.39
CA ILE A 8 55.01 -7.42 20.19
C ILE A 8 54.96 -7.71 18.68
N ASP A 9 56.04 -8.26 18.16
CA ASP A 9 56.23 -8.56 16.73
C ASP A 9 56.09 -10.06 16.39
N ARG A 10 55.82 -10.90 17.41
CA ARG A 10 55.75 -12.35 17.27
C ARG A 10 54.80 -12.98 18.29
N ILE A 11 53.95 -13.91 17.82
CA ILE A 11 53.10 -14.76 18.67
C ILE A 11 53.37 -16.22 18.29
N GLY A 12 53.99 -16.96 19.21
CA GLY A 12 54.49 -18.31 18.93
C GLY A 12 55.58 -18.30 17.84
N PRO A 13 55.55 -19.22 16.86
CA PRO A 13 56.55 -19.25 15.78
C PRO A 13 56.31 -18.20 14.67
N CYS A 14 55.15 -17.53 14.65
CA CYS A 14 54.75 -16.64 13.54
C CYS A 14 54.98 -15.16 13.88
N LYS A 15 55.46 -14.39 12.89
CA LYS A 15 55.48 -12.92 12.98
C LYS A 15 54.04 -12.39 13.06
N ALA A 16 53.79 -11.45 13.95
CA ALA A 16 52.50 -10.81 14.16
C ALA A 16 52.67 -9.30 14.25
N VAL A 17 51.66 -8.55 13.83
CA VAL A 17 51.61 -7.09 13.99
C VAL A 17 50.39 -6.77 14.83
N ILE A 18 50.60 -6.23 16.02
CA ILE A 18 49.54 -5.83 16.94
C ILE A 18 49.39 -4.31 16.86
N LYS A 19 48.15 -3.84 16.71
CA LYS A 19 47.80 -2.41 16.74
C LYS A 19 46.66 -2.18 17.72
N VAL A 20 46.78 -1.14 18.53
CA VAL A 20 45.75 -0.71 19.47
C VAL A 20 44.69 0.06 18.70
N LYS A 21 43.47 -0.49 18.63
CA LYS A 21 42.34 0.16 17.94
C LYS A 21 41.65 1.24 18.76
N GLY A 22 41.70 1.14 20.08
CA GLY A 22 41.04 2.06 21.00
C GLY A 22 41.34 1.71 22.46
N ILE A 23 41.07 2.63 23.38
CA ILE A 23 41.21 2.43 24.82
C ILE A 23 39.84 2.64 25.44
N GLU A 24 39.31 1.60 26.09
CA GLU A 24 38.00 1.65 26.74
C GLU A 24 38.09 1.43 28.24
N ASN A 25 37.10 1.97 28.97
CA ASN A 25 37.00 1.81 30.41
C ASN A 25 36.56 0.37 30.76
N ILE A 26 37.37 -0.31 31.56
CA ILE A 26 37.12 -1.70 31.98
C ILE A 26 35.76 -1.88 32.66
N ARG A 27 35.23 -0.87 33.36
CA ARG A 27 33.96 -0.98 34.07
C ARG A 27 32.76 -0.99 33.12
N SER A 28 32.77 -0.14 32.08
CA SER A 28 31.73 -0.16 31.05
C SER A 28 31.87 -1.41 30.18
N ALA A 29 33.07 -1.72 29.68
CA ALA A 29 33.31 -2.88 28.84
C ALA A 29 33.00 -4.22 29.53
N LYS A 30 33.32 -4.37 30.84
CA LYS A 30 32.89 -5.56 31.60
C LYS A 30 31.39 -5.58 31.82
N ARG A 31 30.75 -4.44 32.08
CA ARG A 31 29.31 -4.38 32.27
C ARG A 31 28.58 -4.83 31.00
N ASP A 32 29.02 -4.37 29.85
CA ASP A 32 28.43 -4.74 28.55
C ASP A 32 28.65 -6.22 28.24
N ASN A 33 29.88 -6.74 28.43
CA ASN A 33 30.15 -8.18 28.29
C ASN A 33 29.32 -9.05 29.25
N VAL A 34 29.11 -8.60 30.49
CA VAL A 34 28.27 -9.31 31.47
C VAL A 34 26.81 -9.28 31.04
N ILE A 35 26.31 -8.16 30.53
CA ILE A 35 24.95 -8.02 30.01
C ILE A 35 24.74 -8.93 28.79
N ASP A 36 25.64 -8.92 27.82
CA ASP A 36 25.53 -9.77 26.61
C ASP A 36 25.61 -11.25 26.94
N ARG A 37 26.49 -11.62 27.88
CA ARG A 37 26.57 -13.00 28.37
C ARG A 37 25.29 -13.40 29.09
N ALA A 38 24.71 -12.51 29.89
CA ALA A 38 23.43 -12.74 30.55
C ALA A 38 22.31 -12.92 29.52
N LYS A 39 22.19 -12.04 28.51
CA LYS A 39 21.22 -12.18 27.41
C LYS A 39 21.35 -13.54 26.71
N THR A 40 22.58 -13.96 26.41
CA THR A 40 22.87 -15.25 25.75
C THR A 40 22.48 -16.46 26.60
N LEU A 41 22.84 -16.45 27.88
CA LEU A 41 22.49 -17.54 28.81
C LEU A 41 20.98 -17.65 29.00
N LEU A 42 20.30 -16.50 29.03
CA LEU A 42 18.86 -16.40 29.21
C LEU A 42 18.13 -16.90 27.94
N LEU A 43 18.60 -16.53 26.75
CA LEU A 43 18.15 -17.10 25.47
C LEU A 43 18.28 -18.64 25.46
N ASN A 44 19.42 -19.17 25.90
CA ASN A 44 19.66 -20.62 25.93
C ASN A 44 18.73 -21.33 26.92
N MET A 45 18.56 -20.77 28.12
CA MET A 45 17.69 -21.33 29.16
C MET A 45 16.23 -21.39 28.69
N VAL A 46 15.75 -20.30 28.09
CA VAL A 46 14.41 -20.20 27.52
C VAL A 46 14.20 -21.15 26.34
N ASN A 47 15.22 -21.35 25.50
CA ASN A 47 15.15 -22.30 24.39
C ASN A 47 15.24 -23.76 24.84
N SER A 48 15.87 -24.04 25.98
CA SER A 48 15.98 -25.39 26.55
C SER A 48 14.71 -25.90 27.24
N GLY A 49 13.69 -25.06 27.43
CA GLY A 49 12.34 -25.46 27.83
C GLY A 49 12.30 -26.28 29.12
N GLN A 50 12.57 -25.65 30.26
CA GLN A 50 12.08 -26.13 31.55
C GLN A 50 10.73 -25.47 31.88
N ASP A 51 9.90 -26.24 32.58
CA ASP A 51 8.44 -26.19 32.76
C ASP A 51 7.87 -24.94 33.47
N ASP A 52 8.38 -23.75 33.15
CA ASP A 52 7.92 -22.49 33.70
C ASP A 52 6.75 -21.89 32.88
N SER A 53 5.86 -21.21 33.59
CA SER A 53 4.65 -20.55 33.08
C SER A 53 4.89 -19.87 31.72
N LYS A 54 4.27 -20.39 30.66
CA LYS A 54 4.47 -19.97 29.25
C LYS A 54 4.50 -18.45 29.04
N ASN A 55 3.71 -17.70 29.81
CA ASN A 55 3.63 -16.25 29.72
C ASN A 55 4.94 -15.53 30.06
N ILE A 56 5.69 -16.00 31.08
CA ILE A 56 6.95 -15.36 31.51
C ILE A 56 8.03 -15.58 30.45
N LEU A 57 8.11 -16.78 29.89
CA LEU A 57 9.07 -17.12 28.84
C LEU A 57 8.81 -16.29 27.58
N ASP A 58 7.54 -16.07 27.23
CA ASP A 58 7.18 -15.26 26.06
C ASP A 58 7.50 -13.76 26.26
N GLU A 59 7.24 -13.20 27.45
CA GLU A 59 7.66 -11.82 27.78
C GLU A 59 9.18 -11.64 27.72
N VAL A 60 9.90 -12.61 28.27
CA VAL A 60 11.36 -12.64 28.28
C VAL A 60 11.93 -12.74 26.85
N ARG A 61 11.36 -13.61 26.00
CA ARG A 61 11.74 -13.70 24.58
C ARG A 61 11.50 -12.39 23.87
N ALA A 62 10.34 -11.76 24.10
CA ALA A 62 10.00 -10.51 23.49
C ALA A 62 11.08 -9.44 23.76
N VAL A 63 11.51 -9.28 25.02
CA VAL A 63 12.59 -8.35 25.40
C VAL A 63 13.89 -8.64 24.67
N LEU A 64 14.29 -9.90 24.56
CA LEU A 64 15.54 -10.29 23.90
C LEU A 64 15.50 -10.09 22.38
N THR A 65 14.33 -10.22 21.76
CA THR A 65 14.16 -10.05 20.30
C THR A 65 14.04 -8.60 19.85
N LEU A 66 13.65 -7.67 20.73
CA LEU A 66 13.47 -6.26 20.38
C LEU A 66 14.76 -5.57 19.93
N ASP A 67 15.91 -5.98 20.47
CA ASP A 67 17.23 -5.46 20.10
C ASP A 67 17.80 -6.09 18.81
N THR A 68 17.04 -6.94 18.12
CA THR A 68 17.53 -7.68 16.93
C THR A 68 17.10 -7.08 15.59
N GLU A 69 16.42 -5.93 15.61
CA GLU A 69 16.09 -5.19 14.38
C GLU A 69 17.36 -4.75 13.64
N LYS A 70 17.34 -4.87 12.32
CA LYS A 70 18.38 -4.41 11.39
C LYS A 70 17.83 -3.25 10.57
N ASP A 71 18.74 -2.41 10.09
CA ASP A 71 18.44 -1.42 9.07
C ASP A 71 18.85 -1.98 7.70
N ILE A 72 17.92 -1.95 6.74
CA ILE A 72 18.18 -2.30 5.34
C ILE A 72 17.77 -1.10 4.50
N SER A 73 18.74 -0.31 4.04
CA SER A 73 18.50 0.88 3.23
C SER A 73 17.54 1.90 3.87
N GLY A 74 17.61 2.07 5.20
CA GLY A 74 16.69 2.94 5.96
C GLY A 74 15.35 2.32 6.31
N MET A 75 15.09 1.06 5.90
CA MET A 75 13.92 0.29 6.32
C MET A 75 14.23 -0.53 7.57
N THR A 76 13.35 -0.49 8.56
CA THR A 76 13.46 -1.39 9.71
C THR A 76 13.12 -2.82 9.28
N ALA A 77 14.00 -3.76 9.57
CA ALA A 77 13.88 -5.15 9.17
C ALA A 77 14.19 -6.11 10.32
N GLY A 78 13.58 -7.28 10.31
CA GLY A 78 13.96 -8.37 11.19
C GLY A 78 15.31 -8.99 10.79
N PRO A 79 15.98 -9.69 11.71
CA PRO A 79 17.34 -10.16 11.49
C PRO A 79 17.47 -11.21 10.38
N SER A 80 16.38 -11.87 10.00
CA SER A 80 16.35 -12.98 9.03
C SER A 80 15.74 -12.58 7.67
N VAL A 81 15.47 -11.30 7.42
CA VAL A 81 14.89 -10.81 6.17
C VAL A 81 15.76 -11.14 4.94
N THR A 82 17.08 -11.00 5.06
CA THR A 82 18.02 -11.30 3.97
C THR A 82 18.13 -12.79 3.70
N ASP A 83 18.11 -13.61 4.76
CA ASP A 83 18.49 -15.02 4.69
C ASP A 83 17.29 -15.96 4.48
N SER A 84 16.08 -15.52 4.85
CA SER A 84 14.86 -16.32 4.70
C SER A 84 14.33 -16.31 3.26
N ASP A 85 13.79 -17.42 2.78
CA ASP A 85 13.10 -17.52 1.48
C ASP A 85 11.75 -16.80 1.44
N ALA A 86 11.24 -16.41 2.61
CA ALA A 86 9.98 -15.70 2.78
C ALA A 86 10.20 -14.34 3.43
N ILE A 87 9.42 -13.35 3.02
CA ILE A 87 9.43 -12.00 3.59
C ILE A 87 8.02 -11.53 3.91
N ILE A 88 7.86 -10.81 5.02
CA ILE A 88 6.61 -10.16 5.43
C ILE A 88 6.83 -8.65 5.36
N ILE A 89 6.06 -7.96 4.52
CA ILE A 89 6.10 -6.52 4.35
C ILE A 89 5.00 -5.91 5.22
N VAL A 90 5.36 -4.96 6.07
CA VAL A 90 4.48 -4.21 6.97
C VAL A 90 4.64 -2.71 6.77
N GLU A 91 3.73 -1.91 7.32
CA GLU A 91 3.73 -0.45 7.14
C GLU A 91 4.82 0.22 7.98
N GLY A 92 4.84 -0.07 9.29
CA GLY A 92 5.59 0.68 10.28
C GLY A 92 6.67 -0.13 10.99
N ARG A 93 7.59 0.61 11.62
CA ARG A 93 8.63 0.05 12.51
C ARG A 93 8.03 -0.71 13.69
N ASN A 94 6.93 -0.21 14.26
CA ASN A 94 6.29 -0.84 15.40
C ASN A 94 5.66 -2.19 15.05
N ASP A 95 5.20 -2.37 13.81
CA ASP A 95 4.72 -3.65 13.31
C ASP A 95 5.85 -4.68 13.30
N VAL A 96 7.02 -4.32 12.75
CA VAL A 96 8.21 -5.18 12.76
C VAL A 96 8.57 -5.59 14.18
N ARG A 97 8.59 -4.63 15.10
CA ARG A 97 8.86 -4.92 16.52
C ARG A 97 7.82 -5.83 17.13
N ASN A 98 6.54 -5.62 16.85
CA ASN A 98 5.49 -6.48 17.37
C ASN A 98 5.62 -7.91 16.84
N LEU A 99 5.92 -8.08 15.55
CA LEU A 99 6.20 -9.38 14.94
C LEU A 99 7.44 -10.05 15.56
N LEU A 100 8.52 -9.29 15.81
CA LEU A 100 9.71 -9.80 16.48
C LEU A 100 9.44 -10.30 17.89
N LYS A 101 8.60 -9.58 18.67
CA LYS A 101 8.18 -10.02 20.02
C LYS A 101 7.58 -11.43 20.02
N PHE A 102 6.89 -11.81 18.94
CA PHE A 102 6.29 -13.13 18.75
C PHE A 102 7.15 -14.08 17.90
N GLY A 103 8.44 -13.78 17.73
CA GLY A 103 9.41 -14.67 17.09
C GLY A 103 9.42 -14.65 15.57
N ILE A 104 8.72 -13.71 14.93
CA ILE A 104 8.68 -13.57 13.48
C ILE A 104 9.82 -12.64 13.04
N LYS A 105 10.88 -13.23 12.45
CA LYS A 105 12.18 -12.57 12.22
C LYS A 105 12.40 -12.07 10.79
N ASN A 106 11.45 -12.29 9.89
CA ASN A 106 11.55 -12.01 8.45
C ASN A 106 10.60 -10.88 8.00
N ALA A 107 10.27 -9.96 8.92
CA ALA A 107 9.42 -8.80 8.62
C ALA A 107 10.25 -7.56 8.22
N ILE A 108 9.74 -6.72 7.31
CA ILE A 108 10.36 -5.46 6.88
C ILE A 108 9.30 -4.35 6.76
N ALA A 109 9.64 -3.14 7.20
CA ALA A 109 8.75 -1.97 7.17
C ALA A 109 8.99 -1.07 5.94
N THR A 110 7.92 -0.59 5.30
CA THR A 110 7.99 0.39 4.20
C THR A 110 8.20 1.84 4.67
N MET A 111 8.07 2.10 5.98
CA MET A 111 8.38 3.40 6.63
C MET A 111 7.48 4.58 6.20
N GLY A 112 6.29 4.33 5.62
CA GLY A 112 5.27 5.35 5.34
C GLY A 112 5.63 6.41 4.27
N SER A 113 6.87 6.43 3.76
CA SER A 113 7.35 7.38 2.75
C SER A 113 7.29 6.84 1.32
N GLY A 114 6.39 5.89 1.06
CA GLY A 114 6.29 5.17 -0.22
C GLY A 114 7.26 4.00 -0.34
N ILE A 115 7.01 3.15 -1.34
CA ILE A 115 7.75 1.89 -1.54
C ILE A 115 9.09 2.13 -2.23
N GLN A 116 10.19 1.78 -1.55
CA GLN A 116 11.55 1.86 -2.08
C GLN A 116 11.86 0.76 -3.11
N ASP A 117 12.72 1.07 -4.09
CA ASP A 117 13.13 0.12 -5.14
C ASP A 117 13.94 -1.05 -4.57
N GLU A 118 14.71 -0.80 -3.50
CA GLU A 118 15.44 -1.82 -2.76
C GLU A 118 14.51 -2.90 -2.20
N LEU A 119 13.33 -2.52 -1.69
CA LEU A 119 12.32 -3.47 -1.22
C LEU A 119 11.78 -4.32 -2.36
N VAL A 120 11.54 -3.72 -3.52
CA VAL A 120 11.06 -4.42 -4.71
C VAL A 120 12.10 -5.45 -5.20
N ASN A 121 13.37 -5.06 -5.24
CA ASN A 121 14.46 -5.95 -5.61
C ASN A 121 14.64 -7.10 -4.62
N LEU A 122 14.55 -6.79 -3.32
CA LEU A 122 14.59 -7.79 -2.27
C LEU A 122 13.42 -8.77 -2.43
N ALA A 123 12.19 -8.29 -2.60
CA ALA A 123 11.00 -9.12 -2.75
C ALA A 123 11.09 -10.06 -3.97
N LYS A 124 11.64 -9.62 -5.10
CA LYS A 124 11.85 -10.47 -6.30
C LYS A 124 12.78 -11.65 -6.06
N SER A 125 13.71 -11.54 -5.11
CA SER A 125 14.63 -12.63 -4.75
C SER A 125 14.00 -13.71 -3.86
N LYS A 126 12.79 -13.45 -3.32
CA LYS A 126 12.11 -14.32 -2.35
C LYS A 126 11.09 -15.21 -3.04
N THR A 127 10.91 -16.42 -2.53
CA THR A 127 9.87 -17.35 -3.00
C THR A 127 8.49 -16.94 -2.51
N THR A 128 8.40 -16.44 -1.28
CA THR A 128 7.12 -16.04 -0.66
C THR A 128 7.19 -14.60 -0.17
N VAL A 129 6.35 -13.74 -0.74
CA VAL A 129 6.21 -12.34 -0.33
C VAL A 129 4.80 -12.12 0.19
N ILE A 130 4.69 -11.75 1.46
CA ILE A 130 3.43 -11.53 2.17
C ILE A 130 3.33 -10.05 2.51
N ALA A 131 2.28 -9.36 2.08
CA ALA A 131 1.93 -8.06 2.65
C ALA A 131 1.05 -8.29 3.89
N PHE A 132 1.46 -7.86 5.07
CA PHE A 132 0.64 -7.86 6.28
C PHE A 132 0.25 -6.43 6.60
N VAL A 133 -0.99 -6.09 6.28
CA VAL A 133 -1.50 -4.71 6.30
C VAL A 133 -2.56 -4.53 7.38
N ASP A 134 -2.69 -3.29 7.85
CA ASP A 134 -3.66 -2.88 8.85
C ASP A 134 -5.11 -3.04 8.34
N GLY A 135 -6.03 -3.20 9.28
CA GLY A 135 -7.44 -3.48 9.02
C GLY A 135 -8.28 -2.22 8.79
N ASP A 136 -7.63 -1.11 8.43
CA ASP A 136 -8.24 0.21 8.26
C ASP A 136 -8.24 0.62 6.76
N ARG A 137 -8.54 1.89 6.47
CA ARG A 137 -8.50 2.39 5.08
C ARG A 137 -7.06 2.66 4.62
N GLY A 138 -6.17 3.11 5.52
CA GLY A 138 -4.77 3.38 5.20
C GLY A 138 -4.06 2.12 4.71
N GLY A 139 -4.19 1.02 5.46
CA GLY A 139 -3.61 -0.28 5.11
C GLY A 139 -4.13 -0.83 3.78
N ARG A 140 -5.41 -0.56 3.42
CA ARG A 140 -5.95 -0.92 2.11
C ARG A 140 -5.30 -0.14 0.97
N LEU A 141 -5.09 1.16 1.14
CA LEU A 141 -4.43 2.00 0.13
C LEU A 141 -2.96 1.61 -0.04
N LEU A 142 -2.26 1.36 1.06
CA LEU A 142 -0.89 0.84 1.03
C LEU A 142 -0.80 -0.49 0.27
N LEU A 143 -1.77 -1.39 0.48
CA LEU A 143 -1.82 -2.65 -0.25
C LEU A 143 -1.97 -2.44 -1.77
N MET A 144 -2.75 -1.44 -2.20
CA MET A 144 -2.88 -1.10 -3.62
C MET A 144 -1.54 -0.60 -4.19
N GLU A 145 -0.83 0.25 -3.45
CA GLU A 145 0.51 0.73 -3.83
C GLU A 145 1.50 -0.44 -3.95
N LEU A 146 1.52 -1.32 -2.94
CA LEU A 146 2.36 -2.53 -2.89
C LEU A 146 2.05 -3.46 -4.06
N SER A 147 0.78 -3.70 -4.34
CA SER A 147 0.37 -4.52 -5.47
C SER A 147 0.80 -3.91 -6.80
N GLY A 148 0.71 -2.59 -6.97
CA GLY A 148 1.14 -1.88 -8.17
C GLY A 148 2.65 -1.98 -8.40
N LYS A 149 3.45 -1.79 -7.35
CA LYS A 149 4.93 -1.81 -7.42
C LYS A 149 5.52 -3.22 -7.50
N LEU A 150 5.02 -4.16 -6.72
CA LEU A 150 5.55 -5.53 -6.65
C LEU A 150 4.97 -6.44 -7.75
N GLY A 151 3.77 -6.13 -8.25
CA GLY A 151 3.08 -6.92 -9.27
C GLY A 151 3.01 -8.40 -8.91
N LYS A 152 3.52 -9.25 -9.80
CA LYS A 152 3.52 -10.73 -9.62
C LYS A 152 4.40 -11.23 -8.48
N SER A 153 5.29 -10.38 -7.95
CA SER A 153 6.17 -10.76 -6.84
C SER A 153 5.41 -10.86 -5.53
N LEU A 154 4.29 -10.13 -5.37
CA LEU A 154 3.45 -10.22 -4.19
C LEU A 154 2.61 -11.51 -4.24
N THR A 155 2.92 -12.46 -3.36
CA THR A 155 2.29 -13.79 -3.40
C THR A 155 1.01 -13.86 -2.58
N HIS A 156 1.02 -13.32 -1.36
CA HIS A 156 -0.06 -13.43 -0.40
C HIS A 156 -0.29 -12.12 0.34
N VAL A 157 -1.49 -11.98 0.89
CA VAL A 157 -1.87 -10.86 1.75
C VAL A 157 -2.48 -11.41 3.03
N ALA A 158 -2.02 -10.88 4.15
CA ALA A 158 -2.66 -11.00 5.45
C ALA A 158 -3.25 -9.64 5.83
N LEU A 159 -4.49 -9.63 6.30
CA LEU A 159 -5.16 -8.43 6.78
C LEU A 159 -5.31 -8.54 8.30
N ALA A 160 -4.98 -7.47 9.02
CA ALA A 160 -5.37 -7.35 10.40
C ALA A 160 -6.91 -7.30 10.53
N PRO A 161 -7.47 -7.65 11.70
CA PRO A 161 -8.91 -7.49 11.95
C PRO A 161 -9.37 -6.06 11.70
N GLN A 162 -10.64 -5.89 11.35
CA GLN A 162 -11.21 -4.57 11.03
C GLN A 162 -10.90 -3.54 12.14
N SER A 163 -10.40 -2.38 11.72
CA SER A 163 -10.02 -1.27 12.61
C SER A 163 -8.98 -1.65 13.68
N ARG A 164 -8.11 -2.63 13.39
CA ARG A 164 -6.95 -2.97 14.21
C ARG A 164 -5.67 -2.78 13.41
N GLU A 165 -4.66 -2.28 14.11
CA GLU A 165 -3.30 -2.08 13.62
C GLU A 165 -2.41 -3.26 14.03
N VAL A 166 -1.48 -3.64 13.17
CA VAL A 166 -0.56 -4.77 13.38
C VAL A 166 0.28 -4.56 14.64
N GLU A 167 0.67 -3.33 14.96
CA GLU A 167 1.42 -2.99 16.18
C GLU A 167 0.69 -3.30 17.50
N HIS A 168 -0.62 -3.50 17.48
CA HIS A 168 -1.46 -3.75 18.65
C HIS A 168 -2.07 -5.16 18.70
N LEU A 169 -1.69 -6.03 17.77
CA LEU A 169 -2.20 -7.40 17.75
C LEU A 169 -1.51 -8.30 18.78
N GLU A 170 -2.30 -9.18 19.40
CA GLU A 170 -1.79 -10.27 20.21
C GLU A 170 -1.17 -11.37 19.32
N GLY A 171 -0.18 -12.09 19.85
CA GLY A 171 0.52 -13.15 19.10
C GLY A 171 -0.42 -14.19 18.49
N LYS A 172 -1.48 -14.61 19.19
CA LYS A 172 -2.49 -15.55 18.66
C LYS A 172 -3.21 -15.00 17.43
N VAL A 173 -3.51 -13.70 17.44
CA VAL A 173 -4.20 -13.03 16.32
C VAL A 173 -3.26 -12.90 15.13
N ILE A 174 -2.00 -12.54 15.36
CA ILE A 174 -0.95 -12.49 14.32
C ILE A 174 -0.79 -13.85 13.64
N THR A 175 -0.62 -14.91 14.44
CA THR A 175 -0.49 -16.28 13.91
C THR A 175 -1.71 -16.67 13.09
N LYS A 176 -2.92 -16.35 13.58
CA LYS A 176 -4.17 -16.59 12.85
C LYS A 176 -4.18 -15.87 11.51
N CYS A 177 -3.89 -14.56 11.48
CA CYS A 177 -3.89 -13.76 10.25
C CYS A 177 -2.88 -14.29 9.21
N LEU A 178 -1.65 -14.60 9.64
CA LEU A 178 -0.62 -15.14 8.74
C LEU A 178 -0.91 -16.57 8.26
N SER A 179 -1.61 -17.38 9.07
CA SER A 179 -2.06 -18.71 8.67
C SER A 179 -3.20 -18.65 7.65
N GLN A 180 -4.10 -17.66 7.79
CA GLN A 180 -5.27 -17.43 6.94
C GLN A 180 -5.01 -16.45 5.79
N LYS A 181 -3.73 -16.18 5.48
CA LYS A 181 -3.35 -15.32 4.34
C LYS A 181 -3.98 -15.83 3.05
N GLU A 182 -4.48 -14.91 2.23
CA GLU A 182 -5.08 -15.23 0.93
C GLU A 182 -4.10 -14.90 -0.20
N ALA A 183 -4.30 -15.49 -1.38
CA ALA A 183 -3.53 -15.15 -2.58
C ALA A 183 -3.75 -13.68 -2.96
N ALA A 184 -2.67 -12.95 -3.27
CA ALA A 184 -2.70 -11.50 -3.46
C ALA A 184 -3.69 -11.08 -4.57
N ASN A 185 -3.66 -11.74 -5.73
CA ASN A 185 -4.54 -11.42 -6.86
C ASN A 185 -6.03 -11.44 -6.48
N LYS A 186 -6.44 -12.38 -5.64
CA LYS A 186 -7.84 -12.54 -5.22
C LYS A 186 -8.26 -11.41 -4.27
N ILE A 187 -7.41 -11.11 -3.28
CA ILE A 187 -7.68 -10.05 -2.30
C ILE A 187 -7.67 -8.67 -2.95
N VAL A 188 -6.67 -8.39 -3.79
CA VAL A 188 -6.51 -7.08 -4.42
C VAL A 188 -7.71 -6.78 -5.31
N ALA A 189 -8.15 -7.75 -6.14
CA ALA A 189 -9.34 -7.58 -6.96
C ALA A 189 -10.62 -7.32 -6.14
N ARG A 190 -10.79 -8.03 -5.01
CA ARG A 190 -11.93 -7.80 -4.10
C ARG A 190 -11.91 -6.38 -3.52
N LEU A 191 -10.76 -5.95 -3.00
CA LEU A 191 -10.61 -4.64 -2.36
C LEU A 191 -10.69 -3.48 -3.36
N GLN A 192 -10.18 -3.65 -4.59
CA GLN A 192 -10.36 -2.66 -5.65
C GLN A 192 -11.84 -2.46 -5.99
N ALA A 193 -12.63 -3.54 -6.05
CA ALA A 193 -14.06 -3.45 -6.29
C ALA A 193 -14.82 -2.83 -5.10
N GLU A 194 -14.36 -3.03 -3.87
CA GLU A 194 -14.93 -2.38 -2.68
C GLU A 194 -14.59 -0.89 -2.63
N LEU A 195 -13.33 -0.52 -2.89
CA LEU A 195 -12.90 0.88 -2.96
C LEU A 195 -13.63 1.64 -4.07
N ALA A 196 -13.80 1.04 -5.25
CA ALA A 196 -14.60 1.64 -6.32
C ALA A 196 -16.06 1.88 -5.90
N LYS A 197 -16.67 0.95 -5.16
CA LYS A 197 -18.02 1.13 -4.61
C LYS A 197 -18.10 2.19 -3.50
N GLU A 198 -17.07 2.29 -2.66
CA GLU A 198 -16.99 3.32 -1.61
C GLU A 198 -16.80 4.71 -2.21
N ASP A 199 -15.94 4.84 -3.23
CA ASP A 199 -15.76 6.08 -3.98
C ASP A 199 -17.07 6.44 -4.70
N ASP A 200 -17.73 5.49 -5.37
CA ASP A 200 -19.06 5.68 -5.97
C ASP A 200 -20.15 6.07 -4.95
N ALA A 201 -20.01 5.66 -3.68
CA ALA A 201 -20.93 6.03 -2.60
C ALA A 201 -20.62 7.42 -2.00
N ALA A 202 -19.33 7.79 -1.94
CA ALA A 202 -18.85 9.08 -1.49
C ALA A 202 -19.10 10.18 -2.54
N VAL A 203 -19.06 9.83 -3.83
CA VAL A 203 -19.55 10.68 -4.93
C VAL A 203 -21.08 10.58 -5.08
N GLY A 204 -21.79 10.91 -4.01
CA GLY A 204 -23.16 11.40 -4.06
C GLY A 204 -24.20 10.53 -4.77
N ARG A 205 -24.78 9.57 -4.03
CA ARG A 205 -26.24 9.36 -4.12
C ARG A 205 -26.97 10.50 -3.40
N GLY A 206 -26.76 11.72 -3.85
CA GLY A 206 -27.44 12.91 -3.35
C GLY A 206 -28.35 13.45 -4.45
N THR A 207 -29.66 13.46 -4.21
CA THR A 207 -30.52 14.47 -4.83
C THR A 207 -30.11 15.83 -4.29
N GLU A 208 -29.06 16.41 -4.84
CA GLU A 208 -28.81 17.84 -4.74
C GLU A 208 -28.57 18.36 -6.16
N SER A 209 -29.34 19.39 -6.48
CA SER A 209 -29.21 20.18 -7.69
C SER A 209 -27.78 20.70 -7.78
N LEU A 210 -26.93 20.01 -8.53
CA LEU A 210 -25.68 20.57 -9.00
C LEU A 210 -26.06 21.67 -9.99
N GLU A 211 -26.04 22.93 -9.55
CA GLU A 211 -26.01 24.05 -10.48
C GLU A 211 -24.84 23.78 -11.44
N ALA A 212 -25.16 23.55 -12.72
CA ALA A 212 -24.13 23.28 -13.70
C ALA A 212 -23.19 24.50 -13.78
N PRO A 213 -21.87 24.31 -13.94
CA PRO A 213 -20.96 25.41 -14.24
C PRO A 213 -21.49 26.24 -15.41
N ASP A 214 -21.28 27.56 -15.42
CA ASP A 214 -21.84 28.44 -16.45
C ASP A 214 -21.47 27.99 -17.88
N GLU A 215 -20.26 27.44 -18.05
CA GLU A 215 -19.79 26.81 -19.29
C GLU A 215 -20.67 25.64 -19.76
N VAL A 216 -21.11 24.80 -18.81
CA VAL A 216 -21.98 23.66 -19.10
C VAL A 216 -23.41 24.14 -19.38
N LYS A 217 -23.88 25.22 -18.74
CA LYS A 217 -25.20 25.80 -19.02
C LYS A 217 -25.33 26.27 -20.47
N GLU A 218 -24.26 26.79 -21.05
CA GLU A 218 -24.23 27.22 -22.46
C GLU A 218 -24.45 26.06 -23.44
N TRP A 219 -24.09 24.83 -23.05
CA TRP A 219 -24.26 23.64 -23.89
C TRP A 219 -25.73 23.21 -24.04
N ALA A 220 -26.63 23.74 -23.22
CA ALA A 220 -28.06 23.44 -23.31
C ALA A 220 -28.63 23.86 -24.67
N GLY A 221 -28.13 24.97 -25.23
CA GLY A 221 -28.52 25.41 -26.58
C GLY A 221 -28.08 24.44 -27.68
N MET A 222 -27.08 23.59 -27.44
CA MET A 222 -26.65 22.56 -28.39
C MET A 222 -27.58 21.34 -28.41
N LEU A 223 -28.51 21.20 -27.45
CA LEU A 223 -29.56 20.19 -27.51
C LEU A 223 -30.64 20.54 -28.54
N ASP A 224 -30.82 21.83 -28.83
CA ASP A 224 -31.85 22.31 -29.75
C ASP A 224 -31.50 21.91 -31.19
N GLY A 225 -32.29 21.00 -31.75
CA GLY A 225 -32.10 20.47 -33.12
C GLY A 225 -31.54 19.05 -33.19
N LEU A 226 -31.12 18.46 -32.07
CA LEU A 226 -30.69 17.06 -32.03
C LEU A 226 -31.86 16.08 -32.04
N LYS A 227 -31.80 15.07 -32.91
CA LYS A 227 -32.72 13.93 -32.86
C LYS A 227 -32.39 13.04 -31.67
N ARG A 228 -33.37 12.25 -31.23
CA ARG A 228 -33.23 11.31 -30.11
C ARG A 228 -32.01 10.39 -30.30
N ASN A 229 -31.23 10.24 -29.23
CA ASN A 229 -29.98 9.48 -29.15
C ASN A 229 -28.85 10.00 -30.07
N GLN A 230 -28.89 11.27 -30.43
CA GLN A 230 -27.72 11.93 -31.02
C GLN A 230 -26.90 12.64 -29.94
N ALA A 231 -25.62 12.85 -30.23
CA ALA A 231 -24.70 13.56 -29.37
C ALA A 231 -23.91 14.63 -30.14
N ILE A 232 -23.38 15.59 -29.40
CA ILE A 232 -22.41 16.59 -29.86
C ILE A 232 -21.23 16.54 -28.91
N ILE A 233 -20.02 16.46 -29.45
CA ILE A 233 -18.77 16.58 -28.71
C ILE A 233 -18.45 18.07 -28.60
N VAL A 234 -18.17 18.55 -27.39
CA VAL A 234 -17.79 19.93 -27.13
C VAL A 234 -16.28 20.00 -27.01
N ASN A 235 -15.66 20.81 -27.86
CA ASN A 235 -14.22 21.03 -27.89
C ASN A 235 -13.79 22.14 -26.92
N ALA A 236 -12.49 22.22 -26.64
CA ALA A 236 -11.90 23.21 -25.74
C ALA A 236 -12.20 24.69 -26.09
N ASP A 237 -12.59 24.99 -27.33
CA ASP A 237 -13.00 26.33 -27.78
C ASP A 237 -14.49 26.64 -27.58
N GLY A 238 -15.24 25.71 -26.98
CA GLY A 238 -16.69 25.81 -26.78
C GLY A 238 -17.52 25.49 -28.02
N SER A 239 -16.90 25.09 -29.13
CA SER A 239 -17.62 24.66 -30.34
C SER A 239 -18.10 23.22 -30.22
N GLY A 240 -19.24 22.94 -30.84
CA GLY A 240 -19.81 21.59 -30.95
C GLY A 240 -19.48 20.93 -32.29
N SER A 241 -19.26 19.62 -32.26
CA SER A 241 -19.18 18.78 -33.45
C SER A 241 -20.52 18.72 -34.22
N GLU A 242 -20.49 18.10 -35.41
CA GLU A 242 -21.74 17.71 -36.08
C GLU A 242 -22.52 16.66 -35.23
N PRO A 243 -23.85 16.56 -35.40
CA PRO A 243 -24.68 15.58 -34.69
C PRO A 243 -24.28 14.12 -34.96
N ILE A 244 -23.75 13.45 -33.95
CA ILE A 244 -23.26 12.07 -34.01
C ILE A 244 -24.37 11.13 -33.54
N GLY A 245 -24.62 10.06 -34.29
CA GLY A 245 -25.53 9.01 -33.84
C GLY A 245 -24.88 8.09 -32.79
N ALA A 246 -25.67 7.57 -31.84
CA ALA A 246 -25.18 6.67 -30.78
C ALA A 246 -24.34 5.45 -31.25
N ALA A 247 -24.49 5.01 -32.50
CA ALA A 247 -23.72 3.91 -33.07
C ALA A 247 -22.29 4.31 -33.47
N LYS A 248 -22.07 5.56 -33.86
CA LYS A 248 -20.78 6.11 -34.30
C LYS A 248 -20.06 6.91 -33.20
N LEU A 249 -20.75 7.15 -32.10
CA LEU A 249 -20.27 7.99 -31.01
C LEU A 249 -18.95 7.50 -30.41
N GLU A 250 -18.75 6.19 -30.32
CA GLU A 250 -17.52 5.59 -29.79
C GLU A 250 -16.31 5.83 -30.69
N GLU A 251 -16.51 5.74 -32.01
CA GLU A 251 -15.46 5.99 -33.02
C GLU A 251 -15.08 7.47 -33.01
N GLU A 252 -16.05 8.38 -33.11
CA GLU A 252 -15.78 9.82 -33.16
C GLU A 252 -15.22 10.38 -31.84
N LEU A 253 -15.62 9.84 -30.68
CA LEU A 253 -15.02 10.20 -29.40
C LEU A 253 -13.56 9.75 -29.29
N SER A 254 -13.19 8.64 -29.94
CA SER A 254 -11.81 8.15 -29.94
C SER A 254 -10.90 8.94 -30.89
N GLU A 255 -11.46 9.54 -31.94
CA GLU A 255 -10.75 10.38 -32.90
C GLU A 255 -10.66 11.86 -32.49
N SER A 256 -11.51 12.30 -31.56
CA SER A 256 -11.53 13.67 -31.06
C SER A 256 -10.41 13.92 -30.04
N GLU A 257 -9.45 14.77 -30.39
CA GLU A 257 -8.44 15.27 -29.45
C GLU A 257 -8.89 16.61 -28.85
N GLY A 258 -8.99 16.68 -27.51
CA GLY A 258 -9.31 17.93 -26.80
C GLY A 258 -10.80 18.18 -26.52
N ALA A 259 -11.60 17.11 -26.51
CA ALA A 259 -12.99 17.16 -26.05
C ALA A 259 -13.06 17.49 -24.55
N ILE A 260 -13.84 18.51 -24.19
CA ILE A 260 -14.07 18.94 -22.80
C ILE A 260 -15.47 18.58 -22.29
N GLY A 261 -16.39 18.24 -23.20
CA GLY A 261 -17.79 18.00 -22.87
C GLY A 261 -18.51 17.11 -23.88
N LEU A 262 -19.61 16.49 -23.44
CA LEU A 262 -20.48 15.70 -24.29
C LEU A 262 -21.94 16.10 -24.07
N VAL A 263 -22.63 16.53 -25.12
CA VAL A 263 -24.07 16.81 -25.10
C VAL A 263 -24.81 15.63 -25.72
N PHE A 264 -25.79 15.07 -25.03
CA PHE A 264 -26.53 13.89 -25.46
C PHE A 264 -28.05 14.11 -25.42
N SER A 265 -28.69 13.98 -26.57
CA SER A 265 -30.15 14.06 -26.74
C SER A 265 -30.82 12.77 -26.27
N GLY A 266 -30.83 12.54 -24.97
CA GLY A 266 -31.41 11.36 -24.35
C GLY A 266 -31.17 11.28 -22.86
N LYS A 267 -31.49 10.11 -22.29
CA LYS A 267 -31.21 9.81 -20.89
C LYS A 267 -29.77 9.34 -20.74
N VAL A 268 -29.00 9.99 -19.88
CA VAL A 268 -27.64 9.54 -19.54
C VAL A 268 -27.72 8.19 -18.81
N ASN A 269 -27.08 7.17 -19.37
CA ASN A 269 -27.04 5.81 -18.86
C ASN A 269 -25.58 5.34 -18.71
N ASP A 270 -25.37 4.13 -18.18
CA ASP A 270 -24.02 3.58 -17.94
C ASP A 270 -23.12 3.64 -19.18
N ARG A 271 -23.66 3.35 -20.36
CA ARG A 271 -22.89 3.38 -21.61
C ARG A 271 -22.37 4.79 -21.93
N ILE A 272 -23.15 5.83 -21.68
CA ILE A 272 -22.71 7.22 -21.93
C ILE A 272 -21.61 7.63 -20.96
N PHE A 273 -21.71 7.22 -19.68
CA PHE A 273 -20.65 7.44 -18.70
C PHE A 273 -19.34 6.75 -19.11
N ASP A 274 -19.43 5.49 -19.55
CA ASP A 274 -18.26 4.71 -19.92
C ASP A 274 -17.58 5.30 -21.18
N LEU A 275 -18.37 5.76 -22.17
CA LEU A 275 -17.87 6.42 -23.38
C LEU A 275 -17.19 7.77 -23.07
N ALA A 276 -17.83 8.61 -22.26
CA ALA A 276 -17.26 9.91 -21.87
C ALA A 276 -15.96 9.73 -21.06
N SER A 277 -15.95 8.78 -20.12
CA SER A 277 -14.77 8.46 -19.31
C SER A 277 -13.62 7.95 -20.17
N GLY A 278 -13.90 7.05 -21.13
CA GLY A 278 -12.91 6.53 -22.08
C GLY A 278 -12.29 7.61 -22.97
N ALA A 279 -13.04 8.67 -23.26
CA ALA A 279 -12.59 9.83 -24.02
C ALA A 279 -11.95 10.93 -23.15
N GLY A 280 -11.84 10.75 -21.82
CA GLY A 280 -11.30 11.75 -20.91
C GLY A 280 -12.21 12.96 -20.67
N ILE A 281 -13.51 12.85 -20.98
CA ILE A 281 -14.49 13.92 -20.82
C ILE A 281 -15.04 13.91 -19.39
N GLU A 282 -14.90 15.03 -18.68
CA GLU A 282 -15.34 15.13 -17.28
C GLU A 282 -16.83 15.49 -17.13
N ASN A 283 -17.43 16.16 -18.12
CA ASN A 283 -18.80 16.69 -18.03
C ASN A 283 -19.70 16.22 -19.18
N VAL A 284 -20.88 15.71 -18.84
CA VAL A 284 -21.90 15.27 -19.79
C VAL A 284 -23.20 16.03 -19.55
N MET A 285 -23.78 16.61 -20.58
CA MET A 285 -25.13 17.18 -20.55
C MET A 285 -26.12 16.27 -21.24
N GLY A 286 -27.18 15.87 -20.54
CA GLY A 286 -28.28 15.09 -21.11
C GLY A 286 -29.62 15.81 -21.06
N THR A 287 -30.57 15.37 -21.89
CA THR A 287 -31.98 15.77 -21.75
C THR A 287 -32.56 15.36 -20.39
N SER A 288 -32.11 14.23 -19.86
CA SER A 288 -32.42 13.79 -18.50
C SER A 288 -31.28 12.96 -17.93
N VAL A 289 -31.11 12.99 -16.62
CA VAL A 289 -30.14 12.16 -15.90
C VAL A 289 -30.88 11.09 -15.10
N GLY A 290 -30.30 9.89 -15.02
CA GLY A 290 -30.84 8.80 -14.20
C GLY A 290 -30.67 9.03 -12.70
N LYS A 291 -30.85 7.96 -11.91
CA LYS A 291 -30.56 7.98 -10.46
C LYS A 291 -29.06 8.18 -10.16
N VAL A 292 -28.22 7.91 -11.14
CA VAL A 292 -26.77 8.07 -11.09
C VAL A 292 -26.43 9.35 -11.85
N THR A 293 -25.92 10.35 -11.14
CA THR A 293 -25.52 11.65 -11.68
C THR A 293 -24.01 11.75 -11.87
N ARG A 294 -23.21 10.91 -11.20
CA ARG A 294 -21.76 10.84 -11.38
C ARG A 294 -21.30 9.38 -11.43
N LYS A 295 -20.36 9.06 -12.33
CA LYS A 295 -19.78 7.72 -12.47
C LYS A 295 -18.44 7.80 -13.20
N SER A 296 -17.45 7.01 -12.78
CA SER A 296 -16.15 6.89 -13.48
C SER A 296 -15.43 8.23 -13.74
N GLY A 297 -15.51 9.15 -12.78
CA GLY A 297 -14.93 10.50 -12.88
C GLY A 297 -15.79 11.51 -13.66
N VAL A 298 -16.83 11.06 -14.35
CA VAL A 298 -17.70 11.89 -15.21
C VAL A 298 -18.94 12.36 -14.45
N GLN A 299 -19.23 13.66 -14.55
CA GLN A 299 -20.41 14.30 -13.98
C GLN A 299 -21.47 14.54 -15.06
N ALA A 300 -22.69 14.05 -14.82
CA ALA A 300 -23.85 14.26 -15.69
C ALA A 300 -24.77 15.35 -15.15
N TYR A 301 -25.17 16.25 -16.04
CA TYR A 301 -26.12 17.33 -15.80
C TYR A 301 -27.37 17.14 -16.66
N SER A 302 -28.50 17.59 -16.13
CA SER A 302 -29.78 17.53 -16.85
C SER A 302 -30.15 18.92 -17.34
N ALA A 303 -30.49 19.06 -18.63
CA ALA A 303 -31.00 20.32 -19.17
C ALA A 303 -32.30 20.78 -18.48
N SER A 304 -33.06 19.85 -17.89
CA SER A 304 -34.26 20.15 -17.11
C SER A 304 -34.00 20.78 -15.74
N ASN A 305 -32.74 20.77 -15.27
CA ASN A 305 -32.33 21.22 -13.94
C ASN A 305 -31.35 22.41 -13.99
N LEU A 306 -31.28 23.09 -15.15
CA LEU A 306 -30.47 24.28 -15.40
C LEU A 306 -31.15 25.56 -14.93
#